data_AF-A0A378W9R8-F1
#
_entry.id   AF-A0A378W9R8-F1
#
_cell.length_a   1.000
_cell.length_b   1.000
_cell.length_c   1.000
_cell.angle_alpha   90.00
_cell.angle_beta   90.00
_cell.angle_gamma   90.00
#
_symmetry.space_group_name_H-M   'P 1'
#
loop_
_entity.id
_entity.type
_entity.pdbx_description
1 polymer ?
#
loop_
_entity_poly.entity_id
_entity_poly.type
_entity_poly.pdbx_seq_one_letter_code
_entity_poly.pdbx_strand_id
1 'polypeptide(L)'
;MHPGTPSSVPVPLLVYAVASRGEDAELHPLQQSTVTLNRSAAEAELAESNDQHAVLIEQRILPWAPATDIERRPALYEYTVGYHVADHYVPWGLALSTDRSAIETELATVQAAIAESNIGGSFGVLMLERPIFPWYIARPRAVPLK
;
A
#
# COMPACT_ATOMS: atom_id res chain seq x y z
N MET A 1 1.86 -10.32 21.87
CA MET A 1 1.65 -8.88 21.55
C MET A 1 2.67 -8.08 22.33
N HIS A 2 3.49 -7.25 21.68
CA HIS A 2 4.41 -6.38 22.40
C HIS A 2 3.62 -5.28 23.13
N PRO A 3 3.92 -4.99 24.41
CA PRO A 3 3.30 -3.90 25.15
C PRO A 3 3.96 -2.59 24.71
N GLY A 4 3.26 -1.79 23.91
CA GLY A 4 3.79 -0.50 23.46
C GLY A 4 3.21 0.04 22.15
N THR A 5 2.42 -0.73 21.42
CA THR A 5 1.71 -0.19 20.24
C THR A 5 0.40 0.46 20.71
N PRO A 6 0.21 1.78 20.52
CA PRO A 6 -1.06 2.42 20.81
C PRO A 6 -2.16 1.72 20.02
N SER A 7 -3.25 1.34 20.67
CA SER A 7 -4.41 0.62 20.10
C SER A 7 -5.15 1.40 19.00
N SER A 8 -4.72 2.63 18.70
CA SER A 8 -5.28 3.53 17.70
C SER A 8 -4.48 3.59 16.39
N VAL A 9 -3.31 2.95 16.30
CA VAL A 9 -2.58 2.87 15.01
C VAL A 9 -3.19 1.72 14.21
N PRO A 10 -3.78 1.98 13.03
CA PRO A 10 -4.37 0.91 12.25
C PRO A 10 -3.27 -0.11 11.91
N VAL A 11 -3.56 -1.38 12.17
CA VAL A 11 -2.57 -2.45 12.04
C VAL A 11 -2.18 -2.57 10.56
N PRO A 12 -0.88 -2.62 10.21
CA PRO A 12 -0.46 -2.89 8.84
C PRO A 12 -1.07 -4.19 8.33
N LEU A 13 -1.59 -4.17 7.10
CA LEU A 13 -1.95 -5.39 6.40
C LEU A 13 -0.67 -6.06 5.92
N LEU A 14 -0.58 -7.38 6.13
CA LEU A 14 0.48 -8.20 5.57
C LEU A 14 -0.07 -8.94 4.37
N VAL A 15 0.55 -8.75 3.22
CA VAL A 15 0.30 -9.54 2.02
C VAL A 15 1.50 -10.42 1.72
N TYR A 16 1.22 -11.56 1.10
CA TYR A 16 2.17 -12.61 0.77
C TYR A 16 2.08 -12.93 -0.72
N ALA A 17 3.20 -13.30 -1.30
CA ALA A 17 3.30 -13.79 -2.68
C ALA A 17 4.54 -14.68 -2.83
N VAL A 18 4.70 -15.28 -4.00
CA VAL A 18 5.89 -16.04 -4.38
C VAL A 18 6.71 -15.22 -5.36
N ALA A 19 8.01 -15.10 -5.11
CA ALA A 19 8.98 -14.49 -6.01
C ALA A 19 10.03 -15.51 -6.44
N SER A 20 10.69 -15.30 -7.57
CA SER A 20 11.96 -15.98 -7.86
C SER A 20 13.12 -15.19 -7.28
N ARG A 21 14.07 -15.89 -6.66
CA ARG A 21 15.27 -15.26 -6.10
C ARG A 21 16.32 -15.08 -7.20
N GLY A 22 16.33 -13.90 -7.82
CA GLY A 22 17.39 -13.46 -8.74
C GLY A 22 18.63 -12.89 -8.02
N GLU A 23 19.63 -12.50 -8.80
CA GLU A 23 20.92 -11.97 -8.30
C GLU A 23 20.80 -10.56 -7.68
N ASP A 24 19.82 -9.76 -8.12
CA ASP A 24 19.74 -8.32 -7.83
C ASP A 24 19.13 -7.95 -6.47
N ALA A 25 18.88 -8.91 -5.59
CA ALA A 25 18.27 -8.74 -4.26
C ALA A 25 16.87 -8.08 -4.22
N GLU A 26 16.43 -7.44 -5.30
CA GLU A 26 15.07 -6.95 -5.50
C GLU A 26 14.11 -8.13 -5.65
N LEU A 27 13.00 -8.05 -4.92
CA LEU A 27 12.00 -9.10 -4.85
C LEU A 27 10.71 -8.58 -5.47
N HIS A 28 10.25 -9.28 -6.49
CA HIS A 28 8.97 -9.02 -7.13
C HIS A 28 8.15 -10.31 -7.20
N PRO A 29 6.83 -10.25 -6.93
CA PRO A 29 5.94 -11.38 -7.17
C PRO A 29 6.10 -11.90 -8.60
N LEU A 30 6.12 -13.23 -8.74
CA LEU A 30 6.06 -13.88 -10.05
C LEU A 30 4.76 -13.49 -10.76
N GLN A 31 4.79 -13.48 -12.10
CA GLN A 31 3.61 -13.11 -12.90
C GLN A 31 2.41 -14.02 -12.61
N GLN A 32 2.64 -15.30 -12.37
CA GLN A 32 1.62 -16.28 -12.01
C GLN A 32 1.26 -16.28 -10.51
N SER A 33 1.98 -15.51 -9.70
CA SER A 33 1.75 -15.49 -8.26
C SER A 33 0.58 -14.60 -7.88
N THR A 34 -0.27 -15.10 -6.98
CA THR A 34 -1.38 -14.33 -6.43
C THR A 34 -0.96 -13.62 -5.16
N VAL A 35 -0.97 -12.28 -5.17
CA VAL A 35 -0.81 -11.49 -3.95
C VAL A 35 -2.02 -11.73 -3.04
N THR A 36 -1.79 -12.23 -1.83
CA THR A 36 -2.85 -12.68 -0.93
C THR A 36 -2.60 -12.26 0.53
N LEU A 37 -3.69 -12.00 1.27
CA LEU A 37 -3.62 -11.79 2.72
C LEU A 37 -3.40 -13.09 3.50
N ASN A 38 -3.64 -14.24 2.87
CA ASN A 38 -3.51 -15.53 3.52
C ASN A 38 -2.15 -16.17 3.23
N ARG A 39 -1.28 -16.18 4.25
CA ARG A 39 0.03 -16.83 4.16
C ARG A 39 -0.06 -18.30 3.71
N SER A 40 -1.04 -19.07 4.21
CA SER A 40 -1.12 -20.49 3.87
C SER A 40 -1.44 -20.72 2.39
N ALA A 41 -2.16 -19.78 1.75
CA ALA A 41 -2.42 -19.85 0.32
C ALA A 41 -1.13 -19.60 -0.49
N ALA A 42 -0.33 -18.60 -0.10
CA ALA A 42 0.96 -18.33 -0.74
C ALA A 42 2.00 -19.46 -0.48
N GLU A 43 1.95 -20.10 0.69
CA GLU A 43 2.78 -21.29 0.98
C GLU A 43 2.37 -22.50 0.11
N ALA A 44 1.07 -22.68 -0.14
CA ALA A 44 0.58 -23.72 -1.06
C ALA A 44 1.04 -23.44 -2.49
N GLU A 45 0.90 -22.20 -2.96
CA GLU A 45 1.38 -21.77 -4.28
C GLU A 45 2.90 -21.97 -4.43
N LEU A 46 3.68 -21.66 -3.39
CA LEU A 46 5.12 -21.92 -3.37
C LEU A 46 5.44 -23.41 -3.51
N ALA A 47 4.67 -24.27 -2.83
CA ALA A 47 4.86 -25.72 -2.90
C ALA A 47 4.50 -26.30 -4.28
N GLU A 48 3.64 -25.63 -5.03
CA GLU A 48 3.26 -25.98 -6.41
C GLU A 48 4.22 -25.39 -7.47
N SER A 49 5.11 -24.48 -7.07
CA SER A 49 6.07 -23.86 -7.98
C SER A 49 7.14 -24.87 -8.44
N ASN A 50 7.38 -24.92 -9.76
CA ASN A 50 8.48 -25.69 -10.34
C ASN A 50 9.82 -24.94 -10.34
N ASP A 51 9.83 -23.68 -9.90
CA ASP A 51 11.05 -22.87 -9.81
C ASP A 51 11.80 -23.17 -8.51
N GLN A 52 13.03 -23.71 -8.64
CA GLN A 52 13.91 -24.05 -7.51
C GLN A 52 14.39 -22.83 -6.72
N HIS A 53 14.27 -21.64 -7.29
CA HIS A 53 14.62 -20.37 -6.66
C HIS A 53 13.40 -19.62 -6.13
N ALA A 54 12.22 -20.23 -6.18
CA ALA A 54 11.01 -19.64 -5.63
C ALA A 54 11.12 -19.47 -4.11
N VAL A 55 10.74 -18.30 -3.62
CA VAL A 55 10.72 -17.94 -2.20
C VAL A 55 9.42 -17.24 -1.84
N LEU A 56 8.95 -17.46 -0.62
CA LEU A 56 7.83 -16.72 -0.06
C LEU A 56 8.29 -15.30 0.31
N ILE A 57 7.58 -14.30 -0.16
CA ILE A 57 7.83 -12.89 0.14
C ILE A 57 6.62 -12.27 0.84
N GLU A 58 6.87 -11.22 1.64
CA GLU A 58 5.86 -10.45 2.35
C GLU A 58 6.07 -8.96 2.13
N GLN A 59 4.96 -8.22 2.02
CA GLN A 59 4.96 -6.76 2.00
C GLN A 59 4.02 -6.24 3.09
N ARG A 60 4.47 -5.18 3.77
CA ARG A 60 3.66 -4.46 4.75
C ARG A 60 2.95 -3.32 4.06
N ILE A 61 1.64 -3.37 4.08
CA ILE A 61 0.78 -2.33 3.55
C ILE A 61 0.24 -1.52 4.73
N LEU A 62 0.67 -0.26 4.84
CA LEU A 62 0.13 0.64 5.85
C LEU A 62 -1.29 1.09 5.48
N PRO A 63 -2.10 1.44 6.49
CA PRO A 63 -3.38 2.11 6.24
C PRO A 63 -3.17 3.40 5.47
N TRP A 64 -4.20 3.78 4.71
CA TRP A 64 -4.32 5.13 4.16
C TRP A 64 -4.36 6.15 5.28
N ALA A 65 -3.59 7.23 5.14
CA ALA A 65 -3.62 8.37 6.04
C ALA A 65 -3.79 9.67 5.25
N PRO A 66 -4.39 10.72 5.84
CA PRO A 66 -4.34 12.06 5.25
C PRO A 66 -2.90 12.42 4.94
N ALA A 67 -2.66 12.90 3.73
CA ALA A 67 -1.34 13.34 3.35
C ALA A 67 -0.92 14.51 4.24
N THR A 68 0.22 14.34 4.91
CA THR A 68 0.76 15.35 5.82
C THR A 68 2.03 15.96 5.24
N ASP A 69 2.34 17.20 5.63
CA ASP A 69 3.56 17.90 5.21
C ASP A 69 4.84 17.35 5.88
N ILE A 70 4.73 16.28 6.69
CA ILE A 70 5.80 15.84 7.59
C ILE A 70 6.77 14.90 6.86
N GLU A 71 8.05 15.28 6.91
CA GLU A 71 9.25 14.59 6.41
C GLU A 71 9.12 13.92 5.05
N ARG A 72 9.64 14.63 4.04
CA ARG A 72 9.92 14.18 2.67
C ARG A 72 10.87 12.99 2.66
N ARG A 73 10.36 11.80 2.98
CA ARG A 73 11.12 10.56 2.83
C ARG A 73 11.16 10.19 1.35
N PRO A 74 12.32 9.85 0.79
CA PRO A 74 12.42 9.30 -0.55
C PRO A 74 11.80 7.89 -0.53
N ALA A 75 10.49 7.82 -0.74
CA ALA A 75 9.73 6.59 -0.83
C ALA A 75 8.76 6.70 -2.01
N LEU A 76 8.44 5.56 -2.62
CA LEU A 76 7.32 5.48 -3.55
C LEU A 76 6.04 5.52 -2.71
N TYR A 77 5.10 6.38 -3.09
CA TYR A 77 3.79 6.46 -2.46
C TYR A 77 2.73 5.95 -3.41
N GLU A 78 1.77 5.22 -2.84
CA GLU A 78 0.45 5.09 -3.45
C GLU A 78 -0.41 6.20 -2.86
N TYR A 79 -1.07 6.95 -3.72
CA TYR A 79 -1.92 8.07 -3.31
C TYR A 79 -3.24 8.07 -4.07
N THR A 80 -4.24 8.69 -3.45
CA THR A 80 -5.51 9.01 -4.08
C THR A 80 -5.91 10.41 -3.66
N VAL A 81 -6.31 11.22 -4.63
CA VAL A 81 -7.00 12.48 -4.39
C VAL A 81 -8.48 12.22 -4.54
N GLY A 82 -9.30 12.82 -3.69
CA GLY A 82 -10.74 12.70 -3.78
C GLY A 82 -11.43 13.83 -3.04
N TYR A 83 -12.75 13.76 -3.01
CA TYR A 83 -13.56 14.75 -2.33
C TYR A 83 -14.58 14.08 -1.43
N HIS A 84 -14.88 14.76 -0.34
CA HIS A 84 -15.93 14.41 0.58
C HIS A 84 -17.24 15.08 0.18
N VAL A 85 -18.30 14.27 0.13
CA VAL A 85 -19.70 14.72 0.08
C VAL A 85 -20.39 14.15 1.31
N ALA A 86 -20.77 15.02 2.24
CA ALA A 86 -21.18 14.60 3.59
C ALA A 86 -20.13 13.65 4.19
N ASP A 87 -20.52 12.45 4.62
CA ASP A 87 -19.64 11.47 5.27
C ASP A 87 -18.96 10.49 4.30
N HIS A 88 -19.08 10.70 2.98
CA HIS A 88 -18.53 9.78 1.98
C HIS A 88 -17.34 10.38 1.24
N TYR A 89 -16.22 9.66 1.23
CA TYR A 89 -15.06 9.95 0.39
C TYR A 89 -15.24 9.33 -0.99
N VAL A 90 -15.19 10.15 -2.04
CA VAL A 90 -15.21 9.72 -3.44
C VAL A 90 -13.81 9.89 -4.02
N PRO A 91 -13.08 8.79 -4.32
CA PRO A 91 -11.76 8.88 -4.92
C PRO A 91 -11.85 9.33 -6.38
N TRP A 92 -10.94 10.20 -6.80
CA TRP A 92 -10.77 10.66 -8.18
C TRP A 92 -9.96 9.66 -9.03
N GLY A 93 -9.07 8.91 -8.36
CA GLY A 93 -8.19 7.92 -8.98
C GLY A 93 -7.14 7.41 -7.99
N LEU A 94 -6.46 6.33 -8.34
CA LEU A 94 -5.33 5.77 -7.59
C LEU A 94 -4.08 5.90 -8.45
N ALA A 95 -3.01 6.45 -7.87
CA ALA A 95 -1.76 6.75 -8.55
C ALA A 95 -0.54 6.38 -7.69
N LEU A 96 0.60 6.26 -8.34
CA LEU A 96 1.88 5.91 -7.75
C LEU A 96 2.90 7.00 -8.08
N SER A 97 3.55 7.61 -7.07
CA SER A 97 4.57 8.63 -7.32
C SER A 97 5.64 8.66 -6.24
N THR A 98 6.89 8.89 -6.66
CA THR A 98 8.00 9.31 -5.79
C THR A 98 8.14 10.84 -5.74
N ASP A 99 7.45 11.55 -6.63
CA ASP A 99 7.48 13.00 -6.78
C ASP A 99 6.24 13.63 -6.13
N ARG A 100 6.47 14.42 -5.09
CA ARG A 100 5.43 15.14 -4.37
C ARG A 100 4.72 16.18 -5.25
N SER A 101 5.42 16.78 -6.21
CA SER A 101 4.84 17.81 -7.07
C SER A 101 3.75 17.25 -8.01
N ALA A 102 3.86 15.99 -8.42
CA ALA A 102 2.81 15.30 -9.17
C ALA A 102 1.52 15.16 -8.34
N ILE A 103 1.68 14.79 -7.06
CA ILE A 103 0.58 14.65 -6.11
C ILE A 103 -0.14 16.00 -5.89
N GLU A 104 0.63 17.07 -5.68
CA GLU A 104 0.10 18.42 -5.48
C GLU A 104 -0.59 18.97 -6.74
N THR A 105 -0.09 18.62 -7.93
CA THR A 105 -0.70 19.01 -9.21
C THR A 105 -2.07 18.36 -9.40
N GLU A 106 -2.20 17.06 -9.08
CA GLU A 106 -3.50 16.38 -9.11
C GLU A 106 -4.46 16.98 -8.07
N LEU A 107 -3.99 17.29 -6.87
CA LEU A 107 -4.79 17.93 -5.83
C LEU A 107 -5.37 19.27 -6.31
N ALA A 108 -4.53 20.12 -6.90
CA ALA A 108 -4.96 21.40 -7.46
C ALA A 108 -5.97 21.22 -8.61
N THR A 109 -5.79 20.18 -9.44
CA THR A 109 -6.70 19.86 -10.55
C THR A 109 -8.10 19.49 -10.03
N VAL A 110 -8.18 18.64 -9.00
CA VAL A 110 -9.46 18.26 -8.38
C VAL A 110 -10.14 19.46 -7.71
N GLN A 111 -9.37 20.31 -7.02
CA GLN A 111 -9.88 21.54 -6.41
C GLN A 111 -10.47 22.49 -7.46
N ALA A 112 -9.79 22.68 -8.60
CA ALA A 112 -10.27 23.51 -9.70
C ALA A 112 -11.57 22.94 -10.30
N ALA A 113 -11.61 21.63 -10.58
CA ALA A 113 -12.80 20.98 -11.14
C ALA A 113 -14.03 21.07 -10.22
N ILE A 114 -13.83 21.01 -8.90
CA ILE A 114 -14.89 21.22 -7.91
C ILE A 114 -15.34 22.69 -7.88
N ALA A 115 -14.41 23.64 -7.94
CA ALA A 115 -14.74 25.06 -7.97
C ALA A 115 -15.52 25.46 -9.24
N GLU A 116 -15.24 24.81 -10.37
CA GLU A 116 -15.98 24.96 -11.63
C GLU A 116 -17.35 24.27 -11.61
N SER A 117 -17.57 23.35 -10.67
CA SER A 117 -18.83 22.65 -10.53
C SER A 117 -19.91 23.59 -9.97
N ASN A 118 -20.97 23.85 -10.74
CA ASN A 118 -22.12 24.64 -10.32
C ASN A 118 -23.03 23.94 -9.28
N ILE A 119 -22.54 22.88 -8.61
CA ILE A 119 -23.27 22.16 -7.58
C ILE A 119 -23.19 22.97 -6.29
N GLY A 120 -24.32 23.44 -5.78
CA GLY A 120 -24.42 24.25 -4.54
C GLY A 120 -24.10 23.51 -3.23
N GLY A 121 -23.31 22.43 -3.28
CA GLY A 121 -22.88 21.65 -2.13
C GLY A 121 -21.51 22.08 -1.62
N SER A 122 -21.25 21.87 -0.32
CA SER A 122 -19.90 22.00 0.24
C SER A 122 -19.12 20.71 0.00
N PHE A 123 -17.98 20.82 -0.67
CA PHE A 123 -17.07 19.71 -0.93
C PHE A 123 -15.75 19.93 -0.19
N GLY A 124 -15.29 18.93 0.57
CA GLY A 124 -13.96 18.94 1.17
C GLY A 124 -13.01 18.11 0.32
N VAL A 125 -11.91 18.66 -0.17
CA VAL A 125 -10.91 17.87 -0.89
C VAL A 125 -9.99 17.19 0.13
N LEU A 126 -9.79 15.89 -0.03
CA LEU A 126 -8.94 15.08 0.83
C LEU A 126 -7.96 14.30 -0.03
N MET A 127 -6.72 14.29 0.41
CA MET A 127 -5.66 13.50 -0.17
C MET A 127 -5.26 12.42 0.81
N LEU A 128 -5.31 11.18 0.37
CA LEU A 128 -4.86 10.03 1.15
C LEU A 128 -3.60 9.46 0.51
N GLU A 129 -2.61 9.15 1.32
CA GLU A 129 -1.37 8.52 0.87
C GLU A 129 -0.96 7.37 1.80
N ARG A 130 -0.18 6.44 1.26
CA ARG A 130 0.56 5.47 2.04
C ARG A 130 1.89 5.16 1.36
N PRO A 131 2.98 4.99 2.12
CA PRO A 131 4.25 4.57 1.54
C PRO A 131 4.16 3.12 1.07
N ILE A 132 4.80 2.84 -0.06
CA ILE A 132 4.99 1.49 -0.59
C ILE A 132 6.32 0.98 -0.08
N PHE A 133 6.27 0.02 0.83
CA PHE A 133 7.46 -0.67 1.29
C PHE A 133 7.91 -1.71 0.25
N PRO A 134 9.21 -2.01 0.16
CA PRO A 134 9.68 -3.09 -0.69
C PRO A 134 9.16 -4.44 -0.18
N TRP A 135 9.23 -5.46 -1.04
CA TRP A 135 9.02 -6.84 -0.65
C TRP A 135 10.20 -7.35 0.16
N TYR A 136 9.93 -8.16 1.17
CA TYR A 136 10.93 -8.84 1.99
C TYR A 136 10.73 -10.34 1.92
N ILE A 137 11.79 -11.13 2.15
CA ILE A 137 11.62 -12.57 2.37
C ILE A 137 10.72 -12.77 3.60
N ALA A 138 9.67 -13.56 3.43
CA ALA A 138 8.69 -13.78 4.48
C ALA A 138 9.34 -14.48 5.68
N ARG A 139 9.12 -13.95 6.88
CA ARG A 139 9.75 -14.50 8.09
C ARG A 139 9.26 -15.93 8.34
N PRO A 140 10.09 -16.84 8.90
CA PRO A 140 9.62 -18.15 9.33
C PRO A 140 8.47 -18.01 10.34
N ARG A 141 7.53 -18.96 10.34
CA ARG A 141 6.52 -19.03 11.39
C ARG A 141 7.23 -19.16 12.75
N ALA A 142 6.77 -18.40 13.74
CA ALA A 142 7.20 -18.63 15.11
C ALA A 142 6.75 -20.06 15.51
N VAL A 143 7.72 -20.97 15.66
CA VAL A 143 7.44 -22.32 16.13
C VAL A 143 7.11 -22.22 17.62
N PRO A 144 6.02 -22.83 18.12
CA PRO A 144 5.79 -22.90 19.55
C PRO A 144 7.01 -23.55 20.21
N LEU A 145 7.60 -22.86 21.18
CA LEU A 145 8.59 -23.48 22.07
C LEU A 145 7.84 -24.59 22.81
N LYS A 146 8.25 -25.84 22.57
CA LYS A 146 7.70 -27.02 23.25
C LYS A 146 8.05 -27.00 24.74
#